data_AF-F4WZD0-F1
#
_entry.id   AF-F4WZD0-F1
#
_cell.length_a   1.000
_cell.length_b   1.000
_cell.length_c   1.000
_cell.angle_alpha   90.00
_cell.angle_beta   90.00
_cell.angle_gamma   90.00
#
_symmetry.space_group_name_H-M   'P 1'
#
loop_
_entity.id
_entity.type
_entity.pdbx_description
1 polymer ?
#
loop_
_entity_poly.entity_id
_entity_poly.type
_entity_poly.pdbx_seq_one_letter_code
_entity_poly.pdbx_strand_id
1 'polypeptide(L)' 'YELHERFRSGRESIENNERSGRPSTSKTDENINKVREMLANNRKLTIRQTHHYWRRDVGL' A
#
# COMPACT_ATOMS: atom_id res chain seq x y z
N TYR A 1 21.76 -7.16 -13.63
CA TYR A 1 21.84 -5.79 -13.08
C TYR A 1 20.72 -4.90 -13.61
N GLU A 2 19.46 -5.35 -13.52
CA GLU A 2 18.35 -4.65 -14.19
C GLU A 2 17.95 -3.33 -13.49
N LEU A 3 18.04 -3.30 -12.15
CA LEU A 3 17.74 -2.10 -11.35
C LEU A 3 18.75 -0.96 -11.58
N HIS A 4 20.04 -1.30 -11.74
CA HIS A 4 21.10 -0.32 -11.94
C HIS A 4 20.97 0.37 -13.30
N GLU A 5 20.69 -0.40 -14.35
CA GLU A 5 20.49 0.16 -15.70
C GLU A 5 19.21 1.00 -15.79
N ARG A 6 18.11 0.55 -15.18
CA ARG A 6 16.85 1.33 -15.11
C ARG A 6 17.03 2.67 -14.39
N PHE A 7 17.87 2.71 -13.36
CA PHE A 7 18.16 3.95 -12.64
C PHE A 7 18.99 4.91 -13.49
N ARG A 8 20.05 4.40 -14.15
CA ARG A 8 20.88 5.21 -15.07
C ARG A 8 20.11 5.71 -16.28
N SER A 9 19.11 4.97 -16.76
CA SER A 9 18.26 5.37 -17.88
C SER A 9 17.18 6.39 -17.51
N GLY A 10 17.21 6.98 -16.31
CA GLY A 10 16.31 8.05 -15.91
C GLY A 10 14.89 7.60 -15.57
N ARG A 11 14.71 6.45 -14.90
CA ARG A 11 13.39 5.98 -14.47
C ARG A 11 12.62 7.06 -13.70
N GLU A 12 11.47 7.44 -14.26
CA GLU A 12 10.52 8.39 -13.64
C GLU A 12 9.40 7.69 -12.84
N SER A 13 9.14 6.41 -13.12
CA SER A 13 8.08 5.64 -12.44
C SER A 13 8.54 5.08 -11.09
N ILE A 14 7.81 5.41 -10.03
CA ILE A 14 7.98 4.89 -8.66
C ILE A 14 7.28 3.53 -8.49
N GLU A 15 6.39 3.15 -9.42
CA GLU A 15 5.66 1.90 -9.33
C GLU A 15 6.59 0.71 -9.47
N ASN A 16 6.36 -0.31 -8.64
CA ASN A 16 7.10 -1.56 -8.73
C ASN A 16 6.61 -2.34 -9.95
N ASN A 17 7.51 -3.03 -10.64
CA ASN A 17 7.09 -3.95 -11.70
C ASN A 17 6.20 -5.04 -11.12
N GLU A 18 5.29 -5.56 -11.94
CA GLU A 18 4.50 -6.73 -11.57
C GLU A 18 5.43 -7.86 -11.13
N ARG A 19 5.23 -8.35 -9.90
CA ARG A 19 5.95 -9.49 -9.35
C ARG A 19 4.98 -10.66 -9.32
N SER A 20 5.37 -11.78 -9.93
CA SER A 20 4.68 -13.05 -9.75
C SER A 20 4.75 -13.45 -8.27
N GLY A 21 3.61 -13.49 -7.58
CA GLY A 21 3.52 -13.73 -6.14
C GLY A 21 2.12 -13.41 -5.59
N ARG A 22 1.97 -13.42 -4.25
CA ARG A 22 0.70 -13.10 -3.58
C ARG A 22 0.16 -11.76 -4.12
N PRO A 23 -1.10 -11.70 -4.60
CA PRO A 23 -1.68 -10.42 -5.00
C PRO A 23 -1.60 -9.46 -3.80
N SER A 24 -1.11 -8.25 -4.05
CA SER A 24 -1.04 -7.20 -3.03
C SER A 24 -2.44 -6.68 -2.76
N THR A 25 -3.28 -7.49 -2.11
CA THR A 25 -4.65 -7.13 -1.72
C THR A 25 -4.68 -5.94 -0.75
N SER A 26 -3.52 -5.52 -0.22
CA SER A 26 -3.38 -4.34 0.62
C SER A 26 -3.51 -2.99 -0.10
N LYS A 27 -3.31 -2.92 -1.43
CA LYS A 27 -3.33 -1.67 -2.20
C LYS A 27 -4.46 -1.63 -3.23
N THR A 28 -5.69 -1.90 -2.80
CA THR A 28 -6.89 -1.68 -3.62
C THR A 28 -7.49 -0.31 -3.32
N ASP A 29 -8.19 0.29 -4.28
CA ASP A 29 -8.86 1.59 -4.09
C ASP A 29 -9.89 1.56 -2.95
N GLU A 30 -10.61 0.45 -2.82
CA GLU A 30 -11.55 0.22 -1.72
C GLU A 30 -10.85 0.35 -0.36
N ASN A 31 -9.69 -0.29 -0.23
CA ASN A 31 -8.91 -0.31 0.98
C ASN A 31 -8.28 1.06 1.29
N ILE A 32 -7.87 1.80 0.26
CA ILE A 32 -7.40 3.19 0.40
C ILE A 32 -8.53 4.09 0.91
N ASN A 33 -9.73 3.94 0.38
CA ASN A 33 -10.90 4.72 0.79
C ASN A 33 -11.30 4.43 2.24
N LYS A 34 -11.28 3.15 2.67
CA LYS A 34 -11.52 2.79 4.08
C LYS A 34 -10.53 3.47 5.02
N VAL A 35 -9.24 3.48 4.71
CA VAL A 35 -8.23 4.17 5.52
C VAL A 35 -8.47 5.69 5.55
N ARG A 36 -8.85 6.29 4.42
CA ARG A 36 -9.18 7.73 4.35
C ARG A 36 -10.36 8.07 5.25
N GLU A 37 -11.43 7.28 5.22
CA GLU A 37 -12.61 7.47 6.09
C GLU A 37 -12.26 7.31 7.57
N MET A 38 -11.47 6.30 7.93
CA MET A 38 -11.01 6.12 9.31
C MET A 38 -10.23 7.33 9.82
N LEU A 39 -9.30 7.87 9.02
CA LEU A 39 -8.51 9.04 9.39
C LEU A 39 -9.34 10.34 9.42
N ALA A 40 -10.35 10.46 8.57
CA ALA A 40 -11.29 11.58 8.59
C ALA A 40 -12.16 11.57 9.87
N ASN A 41 -12.61 10.38 10.29
CA ASN A 41 -13.41 10.21 11.50
C ASN A 41 -12.57 10.33 12.79
N ASN A 42 -11.32 9.87 12.77
CA ASN A 42 -10.40 9.99 13.91
C ASN A 42 -8.95 10.22 13.45
N ARG A 43 -8.57 11.50 13.41
CA ARG A 43 -7.23 11.93 13.01
C ARG A 43 -6.11 11.54 13.98
N LYS A 44 -6.43 11.03 15.18
CA LYS A 44 -5.44 10.55 16.17
C LYS A 44 -5.09 9.07 15.99
N LEU A 45 -5.68 8.38 15.02
CA LEU A 45 -5.37 6.98 14.75
C LEU A 45 -3.89 6.81 14.39
N THR A 46 -3.24 5.91 15.12
CA THR A 46 -1.86 5.51 14.84
C THR A 46 -1.82 4.42 13.78
N ILE A 47 -0.68 4.31 13.09
CA ILE A 47 -0.45 3.25 12.10
C ILE A 47 -0.71 1.85 12.68
N ARG A 48 -0.31 1.62 13.95
CA ARG A 48 -0.54 0.33 14.63
C ARG A 48 -2.04 0.05 14.83
N GLN A 49 -2.82 1.06 15.20
CA GLN A 49 -4.27 0.91 15.34
C GLN A 49 -4.91 0.64 13.98
N THR A 50 -4.59 1.43 12.96
CA THR A 50 -5.06 1.22 11.60
C THR A 50 -4.73 -0.20 11.11
N HIS A 51 -3.52 -0.69 11.36
CA HIS A 51 -3.13 -2.08 11.08
C HIS A 51 -4.01 -3.10 11.85
N HIS A 52 -4.30 -2.86 13.13
CA HIS A 52 -5.16 -3.78 13.91
C HIS A 52 -6.59 -3.86 13.36
N TYR A 53 -7.18 -2.74 12.94
CA TYR A 53 -8.48 -2.74 12.26
C TYR A 53 -8.42 -3.51 10.95
N TRP A 54 -7.37 -3.30 10.18
CA TRP A 54 -7.12 -4.00 8.93
C TRP A 54 -7.05 -5.53 9.06
N ARG A 55 -6.40 -6.04 10.12
CA ARG A 55 -6.38 -7.48 10.43
C ARG A 55 -7.76 -8.05 10.70
N ARG A 56 -8.67 -7.25 11.28
CA ARG A 56 -10.04 -7.66 11.59
C ARG A 56 -10.93 -7.64 10.36
N ASP A 57 -10.83 -6.61 9.53
CA ASP A 57 -11.78 -6.38 8.44
C ASP A 57 -11.40 -7.06 7.11
N VAL A 58 -10.10 -7.24 6.85
CA VAL A 58 -9.59 -7.71 5.53
C VAL A 58 -8.91 -9.09 5.61
N GLY A 59 -8.68 -9.63 6.82
CA GLY A 59 -8.15 -10.99 6.98
C GLY A 59 -6.73 -11.17 6.44
N LEU A 60 -5.81 -10.27 6.81
CA LEU A 60 -4.37 -10.34 6.50
C LEU A 60 -3.51 -10.56 7.74
#